data_AF-A0A359M711-F1
#
_entry.id   AF-A0A359M711-F1
#
_cell.length_a   1.000
_cell.length_b   1.000
_cell.length_c   1.000
_cell.angle_alpha   90.00
_cell.angle_beta   90.00
_cell.angle_gamma   90.00
#
_symmetry.space_group_name_H-M   'P 1'
#
loop_
_entity.id
_entity.type
_entity.pdbx_description
1 polymer ?
#
loop_
_entity_poly.entity_id
_entity_poly.type
_entity_poly.pdbx_seq_one_letter_code
_entity_poly.pdbx_strand_id
1 'polypeptide(L)' 'MDIIIYFSSLIIFFALSLRILQALHIEGKFEKMKIWEIKAAYFIIALVIGHMLAEIMVKFSELFQGTI' A
#
# COMPACT_ATOMS: atom_id res chain seq x y z
N MET A 1 -12.67 -15.98 -5.40
CA MET A 1 -11.65 -15.38 -6.28
C MET A 1 -11.13 -14.08 -5.69
N ASP A 2 -12.02 -13.30 -5.08
CA ASP A 2 -11.77 -11.96 -4.54
C ASP A 2 -10.72 -11.94 -3.42
N ILE A 3 -10.69 -12.95 -2.54
CA ILE A 3 -9.65 -13.08 -1.50
C ILE A 3 -8.25 -13.18 -2.13
N ILE A 4 -8.11 -13.92 -3.23
CA ILE A 4 -6.82 -14.10 -3.91
C ILE A 4 -6.41 -12.79 -4.58
N ILE A 5 -7.36 -12.13 -5.28
CA ILE A 5 -7.13 -10.81 -5.91
C ILE A 5 -6.74 -9.78 -4.84
N TYR A 6 -7.46 -9.76 -3.72
CA TYR A 6 -7.19 -8.87 -2.61
C TYR A 6 -5.78 -9.07 -2.03
N PHE A 7 -5.43 -10.29 -1.60
CA PHE A 7 -4.13 -10.54 -0.95
C PHE A 7 -2.95 -10.36 -1.92
N SER A 8 -3.08 -10.80 -3.18
CA SER A 8 -2.03 -10.57 -4.18
C SER A 8 -1.84 -9.09 -4.47
N SER A 9 -2.93 -8.34 -4.67
CA SER A 9 -2.90 -6.89 -4.88
C SER A 9 -2.34 -6.16 -3.66
N LEU A 10 -2.75 -6.55 -2.45
CA LEU A 10 -2.27 -5.96 -1.20
C LEU A 10 -0.75 -6.07 -1.09
N ILE A 11 -0.19 -7.27 -1.30
CA ILE A 11 1.26 -7.49 -1.22
C ILE A 11 2.00 -6.65 -2.27
N ILE A 12 1.51 -6.63 -3.52
CA ILE A 12 2.12 -5.89 -4.62
C ILE A 12 2.09 -4.39 -4.35
N PHE A 13 0.91 -3.85 -4.02
CA PHE A 13 0.74 -2.41 -3.80
C PHE A 13 1.40 -1.93 -2.51
N PHE A 14 1.44 -2.77 -1.47
CA PHE A 14 2.22 -2.49 -0.26
C PHE A 14 3.71 -2.33 -0.60
N ALA A 15 4.28 -3.33 -1.30
CA ALA A 15 5.70 -3.31 -1.66
C ALA A 15 6.05 -2.12 -2.58
N LEU A 16 5.17 -1.80 -3.54
CA LEU A 16 5.32 -0.64 -4.41
C LEU A 16 5.25 0.67 -3.61
N SER A 17 4.23 0.82 -2.76
CA SER A 17 4.03 2.04 -1.95
C SER A 17 5.20 2.26 -1.01
N LEU A 18 5.71 1.20 -0.38
CA LEU A 18 6.87 1.27 0.50
C LEU A 18 8.12 1.75 -0.25
N ARG A 19 8.36 1.24 -1.47
CA ARG A 19 9.46 1.70 -2.33
C ARG A 19 9.31 3.16 -2.76
N ILE A 20 8.10 3.58 -3.12
CA ILE A 20 7.81 4.99 -3.49
C ILE A 20 8.05 5.90 -2.30
N LEU A 21 7.54 5.56 -1.11
CA LEU A 21 7.79 6.30 0.11
C LEU A 21 9.28 6.42 0.40
N GLN A 22 10.04 5.33 0.29
CA GLN A 22 11.51 5.31 0.45
C GLN A 22 12.19 6.28 -0.52
N ALA A 23 11.78 6.30 -1.79
CA ALA A 23 12.32 7.22 -2.78
C ALA A 23 11.95 8.70 -2.53
N LEU A 24 10.84 8.96 -1.83
CA LEU A 24 10.42 10.31 -1.48
C LEU A 24 11.22 10.95 -0.33
N HIS A 25 12.08 10.18 0.35
CA HIS A 25 12.91 10.66 1.46
C HIS A 25 12.14 11.53 2.48
N ILE A 26 10.89 11.13 2.79
CA ILE A 26 10.03 11.86 3.75
C ILE A 26 10.64 11.92 5.15
N GLU A 27 11.61 11.06 5.45
CA GLU A 27 12.50 11.10 6.62
C GLU A 27 13.11 12.50 6.89
N GLY A 28 13.34 13.31 5.86
CA GLY A 28 13.82 14.69 6.01
C GLY A 28 12.84 15.65 6.70
N LYS A 29 11.57 15.26 6.85
CA LYS A 29 10.54 16.04 7.57
C LYS A 29 10.39 15.64 9.04
N PHE A 30 11.04 14.56 9.48
CA PHE A 30 10.94 14.07 10.87
C PHE A 30 12.08 14.63 11.72
N GLU A 31 11.83 14.75 13.03
CA GLU A 31 12.88 15.15 13.97
C GLU A 31 14.02 14.12 13.99
N LYS A 32 15.26 14.63 13.96
CA LYS A 32 16.46 13.80 13.99
C LYS A 32 16.49 12.99 15.29
N MET A 33 16.82 11.70 15.18
CA MET A 33 16.89 10.66 16.23
C MET A 33 15.67 9.73 16.42
N LYS A 34 14.59 9.90 15.64
CA LYS A 34 13.40 9.02 15.73
C LYS A 34 13.31 7.93 14.65
N ILE A 35 14.40 7.20 14.42
CA ILE A 35 14.52 6.22 13.31
C ILE A 35 13.40 5.16 13.35
N TRP A 36 12.98 4.73 14.54
CA TRP A 36 11.90 3.77 14.71
C TRP A 36 10.54 4.31 14.30
N GLU A 37 10.19 5.53 14.72
CA GLU A 37 8.93 6.17 14.36
C GLU A 37 8.86 6.44 12.85
N ILE A 38 9.99 6.83 12.25
CA ILE A 38 10.11 7.01 10.81
C ILE A 38 9.78 5.68 10.11
N LYS A 39 10.50 4.60 10.43
CA LYS A 39 10.25 3.28 9.82
C LYS A 39 8.79 2.82 10.01
N ALA A 40 8.20 3.06 11.17
CA ALA A 40 6.80 2.75 11.44
C ALA A 40 5.86 3.58 10.55
N ALA A 41 6.12 4.88 10.38
CA ALA A 41 5.33 5.74 9.50
C ALA A 41 5.38 5.25 8.04
N TYR A 42 6.56 4.93 7.52
CA TYR A 42 6.70 4.34 6.18
C TYR A 42 5.88 3.07 6.01
N PHE A 43 5.94 2.17 7.00
CA PHE A 43 5.20 0.92 6.97
C PHE A 43 3.69 1.14 7.04
N ILE A 44 3.21 1.95 7.97
CA ILE A 44 1.78 2.22 8.18
C ILE A 44 1.19 2.92 6.95
N ILE A 45 1.87 3.95 6.43
CA ILE A 45 1.40 4.67 5.23
C ILE A 45 1.37 3.73 4.03
N ALA A 46 2.40 2.91 3.83
CA ALA A 46 2.42 1.93 2.74
C ALA A 46 1.29 0.89 2.88
N LEU A 47 1.00 0.44 4.10
CA LEU A 47 -0.05 -0.54 4.37
C LEU A 47 -1.45 0.02 4.12
N VAL A 48 -1.72 1.25 4.58
CA VAL A 48 -3.00 1.93 4.34
C VAL A 48 -3.22 2.14 2.84
N ILE A 49 -2.22 2.66 2.13
CA ILE A 49 -2.30 2.87 0.68
C ILE A 49 -2.48 1.53 -0.06
N GLY A 50 -1.68 0.52 0.31
CA GLY A 50 -1.77 -0.81 -0.28
C GLY A 50 -3.15 -1.45 -0.08
N HIS A 51 -3.73 -1.31 1.11
CA HIS A 51 -5.08 -1.78 1.42
C HIS A 51 -6.15 -1.09 0.57
N MET A 52 -6.12 0.25 0.48
CA MET A 52 -7.08 0.99 -0.35
C MET A 52 -6.99 0.59 -1.83
N LEU A 53 -5.78 0.43 -2.36
CA LEU A 53 -5.58 0.01 -3.76
C LEU A 53 -6.02 -1.44 -3.99
N ALA A 54 -5.81 -2.34 -3.02
CA ALA A 54 -6.28 -3.71 -3.10
C ALA A 54 -7.82 -3.79 -3.10
N GLU A 55 -8.50 -3.01 -2.25
CA GLU A 55 -9.97 -2.92 -2.27
C GLU A 55 -10.50 -2.38 -3.60
N ILE A 56 -9.84 -1.37 -4.15
CA ILE A 56 -10.16 -0.85 -5.48
C ILE A 56 -10.03 -1.97 -6.51
N MET A 57 -8.96 -2.75 -6.48
CA MET A 57 -8.75 -3.86 -7.43
C MET A 57 -9.82 -4.95 -7.33
N VAL A 58 -10.28 -5.27 -6.11
CA VAL A 58 -11.41 -6.20 -5.91
C VAL A 58 -12.67 -5.64 -6.57
N LYS A 59 -13.04 -4.38 -6.29
CA LYS A 59 -14.21 -3.72 -6.90
C LYS A 59 -14.11 -3.67 -8.43
N PHE A 60 -12.93 -3.39 -8.97
CA PHE A 60 -12.69 -3.47 -10.41
C PHE A 60 -12.94 -4.89 -10.92
N SER A 61 -12.41 -5.91 -10.26
CA SER A 61 -12.61 -7.31 -10.69
C SER A 61 -14.08 -7.74 -10.65
N GLU A 62 -14.85 -7.27 -9.68
CA GLU A 62 -16.30 -7.49 -9.59
C GLU A 62 -17.05 -6.81 -10.74
N LEU A 63 -16.70 -5.56 -11.06
CA LEU A 63 -17.27 -4.84 -12.22
C LEU A 63 -17.01 -5.59 -13.53
N PHE A 64 -15.79 -6.10 -13.73
CA PHE A 64 -15.46 -6.87 -14.93
C PHE A 64 -16.18 -8.22 -14.99
N GLN A 65 -16.40 -8.89 -13.85
CA GLN A 65 -17.18 -10.12 -13.80
C GLN A 65 -18.68 -9.87 -14.05
N GLY A 66 -19.23 -8.74 -13.60
CA GLY A 66 -20.64 -8.37 -13.80
C GLY A 66 -20.98 -7.85 -15.20
N THR A 67 -19.99 -7.63 -16.06
CA THR A 67 -20.17 -7.11 -17.44
C THR A 67 -20.07 -8.21 -18.51
N ILE A 68 -19.85 -9.47 -18.13
CA ILE A 68 -19.78 -10.65 -19.01
C ILE A 68 -20.98 -11.56 -18.75
#